data_AF-A0A967F4R9-F1
#
_entry.id   AF-A0A967F4R9-F1
#
_cell.length_a   1.000
_cell.length_b   1.000
_cell.length_c   1.000
_cell.angle_alpha   90.00
_cell.angle_beta   90.00
_cell.angle_gamma   90.00
#
_symmetry.space_group_name_H-M   'P 1'
#
loop_
_entity.id
_entity.type
_entity.pdbx_description
1 polymer ?
#
loop_
_entity_poly.entity_id
_entity_poly.type
_entity_poly.pdbx_seq_one_letter_code
_entity_poly.pdbx_strand_id
1 'polypeptide(L)'
;KASLTSGRDAWSTQPIERLDIPYIWVADGPHGLRRAPSTDTWGYGDQAPATCFPTASALSATWDRDLLFKTGQALGEEAQALGVNVLLGPGV
;
A
#
# COMPACT_ATOMS: atom_id res chain seq x y z
N LYS A 1 -3.16 0.87 24.88
CA LYS A 1 -3.87 -0.21 24.13
C LYS A 1 -4.92 0.41 23.22
N ALA A 2 -5.87 1.20 23.74
CA ALA A 2 -6.89 1.87 22.93
C ALA A 2 -6.35 2.67 21.74
N SER A 3 -5.18 3.32 21.85
CA SER A 3 -4.57 4.05 20.73
C SER A 3 -4.31 3.21 19.48
N LEU A 4 -4.03 1.91 19.62
CA LEU A 4 -3.72 1.03 18.48
C LEU A 4 -4.94 0.70 17.61
N THR A 5 -6.15 1.09 18.01
CA THR A 5 -7.39 0.78 17.27
C THR A 5 -7.81 1.89 16.31
N SER A 6 -6.98 2.91 16.11
CA SER A 6 -7.19 3.97 15.14
C SER A 6 -5.89 4.33 14.43
N GLY A 7 -5.98 4.87 13.22
CA GLY A 7 -4.84 5.52 12.58
C GLY A 7 -4.32 6.68 13.43
N ARG A 8 -3.03 6.97 13.29
CA ARG A 8 -2.44 8.23 13.77
C ARG A 8 -2.86 9.40 12.89
N ASP A 9 -2.84 9.14 11.60
CA ASP A 9 -3.15 10.05 10.51
C ASP A 9 -3.81 9.25 9.37
N ALA A 10 -3.80 9.77 8.14
CA ALA A 10 -4.46 9.18 6.99
C ALA A 10 -3.86 7.83 6.58
N TRP A 11 -2.53 7.67 6.72
CA TRP A 11 -1.77 6.57 6.12
C TRP A 11 -0.88 5.81 7.10
N SER A 12 -0.98 6.07 8.41
CA SER A 12 -0.15 5.37 9.40
C SER A 12 -0.87 4.98 10.68
N THR A 13 -0.34 3.92 11.31
CA THR A 13 -0.81 3.45 12.62
C THR A 13 -0.18 4.25 13.76
N GLN A 14 -0.66 4.01 14.99
CA GLN A 14 -0.03 4.61 16.16
C GLN A 14 1.27 3.89 16.55
N PRO A 15 2.39 4.62 16.75
CA PRO A 15 3.58 4.08 17.38
C PRO A 15 3.37 3.88 18.89
N ILE A 16 4.21 3.06 19.52
CA ILE A 16 4.31 2.92 20.98
C ILE A 16 5.79 2.98 21.37
N GLU A 17 6.29 4.18 21.62
CA GLU A 17 7.71 4.48 21.84
C GLU A 17 8.27 3.76 23.08
N ARG A 18 7.49 3.69 24.17
CA ARG A 18 7.91 2.98 25.41
C ARG A 18 8.16 1.47 25.22
N LEU A 19 7.76 0.90 24.08
CA LEU A 19 7.91 -0.51 23.71
C LEU A 19 8.70 -0.68 22.41
N ASP A 20 9.27 0.39 21.85
CA ASP A 20 9.96 0.38 20.55
C ASP A 20 9.11 -0.18 19.39
N ILE A 21 7.79 0.11 19.41
CA ILE A 21 6.88 -0.27 18.32
C ILE A 21 6.75 0.93 17.37
N PRO A 22 7.27 0.86 16.13
CA PRO A 22 7.12 1.95 15.16
C PRO A 22 5.67 2.00 14.63
N TYR A 23 5.32 3.12 14.00
CA TYR A 23 4.16 3.13 13.13
C TYR A 23 4.45 2.31 11.87
N ILE A 24 3.40 1.82 11.23
CA ILE A 24 3.49 1.25 9.89
C ILE A 24 2.79 2.17 8.90
N TRP A 25 3.33 2.24 7.68
CA TRP A 25 2.75 3.00 6.57
C TRP A 25 1.83 2.08 5.76
N VAL A 26 0.59 2.49 5.58
CA VAL A 26 -0.38 1.87 4.67
C VAL A 26 -0.56 2.77 3.45
N ALA A 27 -0.64 2.21 2.26
CA ALA A 27 -0.81 2.99 1.04
C ALA A 27 -1.78 2.28 0.09
N ASP A 28 -2.51 3.08 -0.69
CA ASP A 28 -3.47 2.52 -1.63
C ASP A 28 -2.82 1.66 -2.70
N GLY A 29 -3.59 0.61 -3.00
CA GLY A 29 -3.67 -0.09 -4.27
C GLY A 29 -5.07 0.09 -4.88
N PRO A 30 -5.60 -0.84 -5.71
CA PRO A 30 -5.22 -2.26 -5.82
C PRO A 30 -4.41 -2.65 -7.08
N HIS A 31 -4.20 -1.74 -8.04
CA HIS A 31 -3.53 -2.03 -9.31
C HIS A 31 -2.34 -1.10 -9.57
N GLY A 32 -1.58 -0.83 -8.51
CA GLY A 32 -0.45 0.09 -8.51
C GLY A 32 -0.32 0.77 -7.17
N LEU A 33 0.91 1.04 -6.75
CA LEU A 33 1.16 1.66 -5.46
C LEU A 33 0.93 3.17 -5.53
N ARG A 34 0.13 3.70 -4.61
CA ARG A 34 -0.10 5.14 -4.49
C ARG A 34 0.50 5.66 -3.18
N ARG A 35 1.77 6.06 -3.22
CA ARG A 35 2.48 6.57 -2.03
C ARG A 35 2.47 8.09 -1.98
N ALA A 36 1.73 8.62 -1.00
CA ALA A 36 1.67 10.04 -0.68
C ALA A 36 3.05 10.57 -0.23
N PRO A 37 3.31 11.88 -0.38
CA PRO A 37 4.60 12.47 0.00
C PRO A 37 4.82 12.43 1.53
N SER A 38 3.75 12.38 2.32
CA SER A 38 3.73 12.23 3.77
C SER A 38 2.52 11.41 4.23
N THR A 39 2.52 10.93 5.48
CA THR A 39 1.43 10.09 6.02
C THR A 39 0.16 10.87 6.37
N ASP A 40 0.24 12.19 6.50
CA ASP A 40 -0.87 13.09 6.83
C ASP A 40 -1.50 13.76 5.60
N THR A 41 -0.91 13.59 4.42
CA THR A 41 -1.42 14.18 3.18
C THR A 41 -2.59 13.38 2.62
N TRP A 42 -3.71 14.07 2.37
CA TRP A 42 -4.88 13.55 1.67
C TRP A 42 -4.87 13.91 0.19
N GLY A 43 -5.59 13.15 -0.64
CA GLY A 43 -5.80 13.46 -2.05
C GLY A 43 -4.82 12.76 -3.00
N TYR A 44 -4.79 13.24 -4.25
CA TYR A 44 -4.17 12.56 -5.39
C TYR A 44 -2.89 13.24 -5.93
N GLY A 45 -2.51 14.40 -5.40
CA GLY A 45 -1.32 15.15 -5.84
C GLY A 45 -0.02 14.64 -5.24
N ASP A 46 1.10 14.84 -5.95
CA ASP A 46 2.49 14.56 -5.54
C ASP A 46 2.78 13.14 -5.02
N GLN A 47 2.25 12.13 -5.72
CA GLN A 47 2.54 10.74 -5.43
C GLN A 47 3.93 10.34 -5.91
N ALA A 48 4.60 9.46 -5.17
CA ALA A 48 5.82 8.83 -5.65
C ALA A 48 5.55 8.08 -6.96
N PRO A 49 6.45 8.14 -7.97
CA PRO A 49 6.31 7.35 -9.18
C PRO A 49 6.24 5.86 -8.88
N ALA A 50 5.27 5.17 -9.48
CA ALA A 50 5.04 3.74 -9.33
C ALA A 50 4.41 3.17 -10.61
N THR A 51 4.49 1.85 -10.79
CA THR A 51 3.88 1.20 -11.95
C THR A 51 2.36 1.16 -11.80
N CYS A 52 1.65 1.65 -12.83
CA CYS A 52 0.20 1.48 -12.94
C CYS A 52 -0.09 0.17 -13.69
N PHE A 53 -0.47 -0.87 -12.94
CA PHE A 53 -0.82 -2.18 -13.49
C PHE A 53 -2.23 -2.19 -14.09
N PRO A 54 -2.54 -3.15 -14.98
CA PRO A 54 -3.90 -3.35 -15.44
C PRO A 54 -4.86 -3.61 -14.26
N THR A 55 -6.09 -3.13 -14.38
CA THR A 55 -7.12 -3.32 -13.36
C THR A 55 -7.42 -4.80 -13.12
N ALA A 56 -8.03 -5.11 -11.97
CA ALA A 56 -8.42 -6.48 -11.64
C ALA A 56 -9.31 -7.12 -12.72
N SER A 57 -10.19 -6.36 -13.39
CA SER A 57 -11.02 -6.85 -14.50
C SER A 57 -10.21 -7.24 -15.74
N ALA A 58 -9.12 -6.52 -16.03
CA ALA A 58 -8.23 -6.84 -17.14
C ALA A 58 -7.32 -8.02 -16.79
N LEU A 59 -6.77 -8.05 -15.58
CA LEU A 59 -5.95 -9.17 -15.10
C LEU A 59 -6.77 -10.46 -15.01
N SER A 60 -8.03 -10.41 -14.53
CA SER A 60 -8.88 -11.60 -14.46
C SER A 60 -9.24 -12.16 -15.83
N ALA A 61 -9.35 -11.30 -16.85
CA ALA A 61 -9.59 -11.72 -18.23
C ALA A 61 -8.44 -12.56 -18.81
N THR A 62 -7.26 -12.56 -18.19
CA THR A 62 -6.13 -13.43 -18.59
C THR A 62 -6.34 -14.88 -18.18
N TRP A 63 -7.09 -15.12 -17.10
CA TRP A 63 -7.20 -16.42 -16.43
C TRP A 63 -5.84 -17.06 -16.08
N ASP A 64 -4.79 -16.24 -15.96
CA ASP A 64 -3.42 -16.68 -15.76
C ASP A 64 -2.96 -16.41 -14.31
N ARG A 65 -2.94 -17.46 -13.50
CA ARG A 65 -2.55 -17.38 -12.09
C ARG A 65 -1.07 -17.02 -11.91
N ASP A 66 -0.21 -17.43 -12.82
CA ASP A 66 1.23 -17.17 -12.74
C ASP A 66 1.51 -15.71 -13.07
N LEU A 67 0.77 -15.13 -14.02
CA LEU A 67 0.81 -13.70 -14.30
C LEU A 67 0.33 -12.86 -13.10
N LEU A 68 -0.78 -13.28 -12.45
CA LEU A 68 -1.26 -12.61 -11.24
C LEU A 68 -0.23 -12.68 -10.10
N PHE A 69 0.43 -13.84 -9.94
CA PHE A 69 1.50 -13.99 -8.95
C PHE A 69 2.68 -13.05 -9.22
N LYS A 70 3.17 -12.99 -10.46
CA LYS A 70 4.23 -12.05 -10.87
C LYS A 70 3.85 -10.60 -10.65
N THR A 71 2.60 -10.24 -10.94
CA THR A 71 2.07 -8.89 -10.69
C THR A 71 2.09 -8.56 -9.19
N GLY A 72 1.69 -9.51 -8.35
CA GLY A 72 1.77 -9.36 -6.88
C GLY A 72 3.21 -9.22 -6.37
N GLN A 73 4.17 -9.95 -6.94
CA GLN A 73 5.59 -9.80 -6.60
C GLN A 73 6.09 -8.39 -6.93
N ALA A 74 5.81 -7.89 -8.14
CA ALA A 74 6.21 -6.55 -8.56
C ALA A 74 5.61 -5.45 -7.67
N LEU A 75 4.33 -5.57 -7.29
CA LEU A 75 3.68 -4.67 -6.33
C LEU A 75 4.37 -4.71 -4.96
N GLY A 76 4.76 -5.89 -4.48
CA GLY A 76 5.47 -6.05 -3.22
C GLY A 76 6.88 -5.45 -3.24
N GLU A 77 7.60 -5.61 -4.36
CA GLU A 77 8.92 -5.00 -4.58
C GLU A 77 8.84 -3.47 -4.58
N GLU A 78 7.86 -2.88 -5.28
CA GLU A 78 7.63 -1.43 -5.25
C GLU A 78 7.24 -0.94 -3.86
N ALA A 79 6.37 -1.66 -3.14
CA ALA A 79 6.00 -1.31 -1.77
C ALA A 79 7.21 -1.31 -0.83
N GLN A 80 8.08 -2.30 -0.92
CA GLN A 80 9.31 -2.33 -0.12
C GLN A 80 10.27 -1.20 -0.51
N ALA A 81 10.50 -0.99 -1.81
CA ALA A 81 11.40 0.05 -2.30
C ALA A 81 10.95 1.44 -1.85
N LEU A 82 9.63 1.64 -1.76
CA LEU A 82 9.04 2.89 -1.31
C LEU A 82 8.77 2.93 0.21
N GLY A 83 9.08 1.89 0.99
CA GLY A 83 8.89 1.90 2.45
C GLY A 83 7.42 1.90 2.89
N VAL A 84 6.57 1.19 2.16
CA VAL A 84 5.17 0.89 2.52
C VAL A 84 5.10 -0.49 3.14
N ASN A 85 4.50 -0.60 4.32
CA ASN A 85 4.38 -1.86 5.04
C ASN A 85 3.14 -2.66 4.62
N VAL A 86 2.06 -1.97 4.25
CA VAL A 86 0.80 -2.59 3.83
C VAL A 86 0.28 -1.88 2.59
N LEU A 87 0.14 -2.64 1.51
CA LEU A 87 -0.59 -2.22 0.31
C LEU A 87 -2.07 -2.55 0.50
N LEU A 88 -2.95 -1.56 0.35
CA LEU A 88 -4.40 -1.74 0.46
C LEU A 88 -4.97 -2.37 -0.81
N GLY A 89 -4.90 -3.70 -0.87
CA GLY A 89 -5.44 -4.52 -1.94
C GLY A 89 -5.18 -6.01 -1.69
N PRO A 90 -5.63 -6.90 -2.60
CA PRO A 90 -6.48 -6.60 -3.75
C PRO A 90 -7.94 -6.32 -3.33
N GLY A 91 -8.73 -5.76 -4.25
CA GLY A 91 -10.20 -5.78 -4.13
C GLY A 91 -10.75 -7.09 -4.71
N VAL A 92 -11.62 -7.77 -3.97
CA VAL A 92 -12.25 -9.06 -4.34
C VAL A 92 -13.76 -8.98 -4.28
#